data_AF-A0A9D6LCI5-F1
#
_entry.id   AF-A0A9D6LCI5-F1
#
_cell.length_a   1.000
_cell.length_b   1.000
_cell.length_c   1.000
_cell.angle_alpha   90.00
_cell.angle_beta   90.00
_cell.angle_gamma   90.00
#
_symmetry.space_group_name_H-M   'P 1'
#
loop_
_entity.id
_entity.type
_entity.pdbx_description
1 polymer ?
#
loop_
_entity_poly.entity_id
_entity_poly.type
_entity_poly.pdbx_seq_one_letter_code
_entity_poly.pdbx_strand_id
1 'polypeptide(L)' 'MGAAPRRPKPITFPKGFLWGAATAAQQVEGGNYNNDWYQWELAGKTKDRAGQADDSYHLYDTDFSLAQ' A
#
# COMPACT_ATOMS: atom_id res chain seq x y z
N MET A 1 -13.75 26.88 -33.58
CA MET A 1 -12.39 26.34 -33.31
C MET A 1 -12.15 26.47 -31.81
N GLY A 2 -12.07 25.37 -31.07
CA GLY A 2 -11.84 25.39 -29.61
C GLY A 2 -10.38 25.69 -29.30
N ALA A 3 -10.13 26.49 -28.25
CA ALA A 3 -8.78 26.80 -27.79
C ALA A 3 -8.03 25.51 -27.39
N ALA A 4 -6.76 25.40 -27.80
CA ALA A 4 -5.92 24.27 -27.42
C ALA A 4 -5.75 24.20 -25.89
N PRO A 5 -5.70 22.99 -25.28
CA PRO A 5 -5.54 22.85 -23.84
C PRO A 5 -4.20 23.42 -23.38
N ARG A 6 -4.20 24.19 -22.27
CA ARG A 6 -2.97 24.73 -21.69
C ARG A 6 -2.15 23.59 -21.07
N ARG A 7 -0.87 23.51 -21.42
CA ARG A 7 0.06 22.57 -20.78
C ARG A 7 0.25 22.96 -19.31
N PRO A 8 0.21 22.01 -18.38
CA PRO A 8 0.49 22.29 -16.98
C PRO A 8 1.94 22.75 -16.80
N LYS A 9 2.15 23.69 -15.87
CA LYS A 9 3.49 24.11 -15.45
C LYS A 9 4.20 22.92 -14.76
N PRO A 10 5.51 22.73 -14.96
CA PRO A 10 6.27 21.72 -14.23
C PRO A 10 6.21 21.96 -12.73
N ILE A 11 5.95 20.90 -11.95
CA ILE A 11 6.02 20.92 -10.49
C ILE A 11 7.45 20.52 -10.10
N THR A 12 8.07 21.28 -9.19
CA THR A 12 9.41 20.99 -8.65
C THR A 12 9.33 20.78 -7.15
N PHE A 13 10.06 19.79 -6.64
CA PHE A 13 10.10 19.46 -5.22
C PHE A 13 11.39 19.99 -4.58
N PRO A 14 11.37 20.36 -3.28
CA PRO A 14 12.57 20.80 -2.58
C PRO A 14 13.69 19.77 -2.61
N LYS A 15 14.93 20.24 -2.51
CA LYS A 15 16.08 19.34 -2.31
C LYS A 15 15.89 18.56 -1.00
N GLY A 16 16.05 17.24 -1.05
CA GLY A 16 15.87 16.36 0.10
C GLY A 16 14.42 15.96 0.38
N PHE A 17 13.49 16.26 -0.54
CA PHE A 17 12.14 15.69 -0.46
C PHE A 17 12.20 14.17 -0.54
N LEU A 18 11.59 13.49 0.44
CA LEU A 18 11.57 12.04 0.51
C LEU A 18 10.41 11.50 -0.32
N TRP A 19 10.74 10.62 -1.26
CA TRP A 19 9.79 9.81 -1.99
C TRP A 19 9.87 8.38 -1.46
N GLY A 20 8.72 7.79 -1.22
CA GLY A 20 8.63 6.43 -0.75
C GLY A 20 7.21 5.91 -0.86
N ALA A 21 7.05 4.65 -0.49
CA ALA A 21 5.77 3.98 -0.34
C ALA A 21 5.60 3.54 1.12
N ALA A 22 4.36 3.24 1.51
CA ALA A 22 4.03 2.72 2.83
C ALA A 22 3.01 1.60 2.70
N THR A 23 3.08 0.65 3.62
CA THR A 23 2.16 -0.49 3.73
C THR A 23 1.64 -0.60 5.16
N ALA A 24 0.68 -1.50 5.40
CA ALA A 24 0.20 -1.85 6.73
C ALA A 24 0.20 -3.37 6.91
N ALA A 25 0.68 -3.85 8.06
CA ALA A 25 0.85 -5.27 8.37
C ALA A 25 -0.34 -6.14 7.98
N GLN A 26 -1.55 -5.79 8.44
CA GLN A 26 -2.78 -6.53 8.15
C GLN A 26 -3.05 -6.70 6.65
N GLN A 27 -2.65 -5.71 5.83
CA GLN A 27 -2.96 -5.69 4.40
C GLN A 27 -1.94 -6.41 3.53
N VAL A 28 -0.71 -6.68 4.01
CA VAL A 28 0.37 -7.21 3.17
C VAL A 28 1.06 -8.46 3.74
N GLU A 29 1.21 -8.59 5.06
CA GLU A 29 2.03 -9.66 5.65
C GLU A 29 1.43 -11.06 5.45
N GLY A 30 0.11 -11.19 5.65
CA GLY A 30 -0.57 -12.49 5.73
C GLY A 30 -0.48 -13.14 7.11
N GLY A 31 -1.41 -14.05 7.41
CA GLY A 31 -1.36 -14.85 8.65
C GLY A 31 -1.65 -14.10 9.95
N ASN A 32 -2.14 -12.87 9.88
CA ASN A 32 -2.36 -11.98 11.02
C ASN A 32 -3.63 -12.32 11.82
N TYR A 33 -3.61 -13.44 12.57
CA TYR A 33 -4.79 -13.95 13.29
C TYR A 33 -4.91 -13.54 14.76
N ASN A 34 -3.86 -12.92 15.32
CA ASN A 34 -3.78 -12.60 16.75
C ASN A 34 -3.89 -11.10 17.02
N ASN A 35 -4.76 -10.39 16.28
CA ASN A 35 -5.03 -8.98 16.48
C ASN A 35 -6.54 -8.68 16.45
N ASP A 36 -6.90 -7.45 16.81
CA ASP A 36 -8.26 -6.95 16.84
C ASP A 36 -8.90 -6.85 15.46
N TRP A 37 -8.13 -6.50 14.42
CA TRP A 37 -8.58 -6.48 13.04
C TRP A 37 -9.07 -7.85 12.55
N TYR A 38 -8.37 -8.93 12.89
CA TYR A 38 -8.82 -10.28 12.56
C TYR A 38 -10.17 -10.61 13.22
N GLN A 39 -10.34 -10.23 14.49
CA GLN A 39 -11.63 -10.42 15.17
C GLN A 39 -12.75 -9.60 14.49
N TRP A 40 -12.42 -8.40 14.03
CA TRP A 40 -13.35 -7.52 13.30
C TRP A 40 -13.78 -8.13 11.94
N GLU A 41 -12.83 -8.71 11.21
CA GLU A 41 -13.06 -9.45 9.96
C GLU A 41 -13.93 -10.71 10.19
N LEU A 42 -13.68 -11.45 11.27
CA LEU A 42 -14.49 -12.62 11.64
C LEU A 42 -15.93 -12.22 11.99
N ALA A 43 -16.12 -11.06 12.61
CA ALA A 43 -17.44 -10.49 12.91
C ALA A 43 -18.20 -9.97 11.68
N GLY A 44 -17.66 -10.16 10.46
CA GLY A 44 -18.31 -9.77 9.20
C GLY A 44 -18.41 -8.25 9.02
N LYS A 45 -17.51 -7.49 9.66
CA LYS A 45 -17.49 -6.02 9.62
C LYS A 45 -16.68 -5.46 8.46
N THR A 46 -16.02 -6.33 7.70
CA THR A 46 -15.28 -6.00 6.48
C THR A 46 -15.93 -6.68 5.27
N LYS A 47 -15.68 -6.14 4.08
CA LYS A 47 -16.14 -6.75 2.82
C LYS A 47 -15.42 -8.08 2.57
N ASP A 48 -14.10 -8.07 2.76
CA ASP A 48 -13.20 -9.18 2.52
C ASP A 48 -12.33 -9.42 3.77
N ARG A 49 -11.72 -10.59 3.88
CA ARG A 49 -10.77 -10.94 4.96
C ARG A 49 -9.34 -10.89 4.43
N ALA A 50 -8.39 -10.47 5.26
CA ALA A 50 -6.99 -10.32 4.83
C ALA A 50 -6.35 -11.67 4.46
N GLY A 51 -6.60 -12.72 5.25
CA GLY A 51 -6.10 -14.07 4.96
C GLY A 51 -4.58 -14.11 4.83
N GLN A 52 -4.08 -14.46 3.64
CA GLN A 52 -2.65 -14.46 3.33
C GLN A 52 -2.16 -13.14 2.70
N ALA A 53 -3.06 -12.20 2.37
CA ALA A 53 -2.70 -10.93 1.76
C ALA A 53 -1.73 -11.10 0.57
N ASP A 54 -0.62 -10.34 0.57
CA ASP A 54 0.45 -10.42 -0.43
C ASP A 54 1.60 -11.35 0.03
N ASP A 55 1.45 -12.02 1.17
CA ASP A 55 2.44 -12.93 1.77
C ASP A 55 3.81 -12.27 2.08
N SER A 56 3.82 -10.94 2.31
CA SER A 56 5.05 -10.20 2.61
C SER A 56 5.74 -10.70 3.88
N TYR A 57 5.07 -11.44 4.77
CA TYR A 57 5.74 -12.07 5.92
C TYR A 57 6.83 -13.05 5.49
N HIS A 58 6.63 -13.76 4.37
CA HIS A 58 7.61 -14.68 3.80
C HIS A 58 8.39 -14.06 2.64
N LEU A 59 7.81 -13.08 1.93
CA LEU A 59 8.38 -12.50 0.71
C LEU A 59 9.01 -11.11 0.87
N TYR A 60 9.15 -10.60 2.10
CA TYR A 60 9.67 -9.24 2.36
C TYR A 60 10.98 -8.92 1.61
N ASP A 61 11.92 -9.86 1.53
CA ASP A 61 13.19 -9.65 0.81
C ASP A 61 12.97 -9.42 -0.69
N THR A 62 11.99 -10.11 -1.28
CA THR A 62 11.61 -9.91 -2.69
C THR A 62 10.95 -8.55 -2.86
N ASP A 63 10.03 -8.18 -1.97
CA ASP A 63 9.33 -6.89 -2.02
C ASP A 63 10.31 -5.71 -1.92
N PHE A 64 11.26 -5.77 -0.99
CA PHE A 64 12.30 -4.75 -0.84
C PHE A 64 13.29 -4.73 -2.01
N SER A 65 13.54 -5.87 -2.66
CA SER A 65 14.39 -5.91 -3.85
C SER A 65 13.72 -5.25 -5.07
N LEU A 66 12.39 -5.29 -5.17
CA LEU A 66 11.63 -4.64 -6.25
C LEU A 66 11.52 -3.12 -6.07
N ALA A 67 11.61 -2.63 -4.82
CA ALA A 67 11.45 -1.22 -4.48
C ALA A 67 12.76 -0.39 -4.55
N GLN A 68 13.89 -1.02 -4.89
CA GLN A 68 15.21 -0.39 -4.98
C GLN A 68 15.50 0.26 -6.34
#